data_AF-A0A164GGY2-F1
#
_entry.id   AF-A0A164GGY2-F1
#
_cell.length_a   1.000
_cell.length_b   1.000
_cell.length_c   1.000
_cell.angle_alpha   90.00
_cell.angle_beta   90.00
_cell.angle_gamma   90.00
#
_symmetry.space_group_name_H-M   'P 1'
#
loop_
_entity.id
_entity.type
_entity.pdbx_description
1 polymer ?
#
loop_
_entity_poly.entity_id
_entity_poly.type
_entity_poly.pdbx_seq_one_letter_code
_entity_poly.pdbx_strand_id
1 'polypeptide(L)'
;MIDSICGSTEEKYHMMEKIVCDVKNSECMLRRCNNCSGNQNLRNHINSYLTPVPMIVKFQQWESTDRNMLIEKELSVEYFVDNLIEKIEALTTHHFISKQQSK
;
A
#
# COMPACT_ATOMS: atom_id res chain seq x y z
N MET A 1 -8.80 9.58 -1.87
CA MET A 1 -7.68 10.55 -1.96
C MET A 1 -6.31 9.89 -2.22
N ILE A 2 -6.32 8.81 -2.99
CA ILE A 2 -5.20 8.38 -3.84
C ILE A 2 -5.53 8.79 -5.29
N ASP A 3 -6.83 8.99 -5.55
CA ASP A 3 -7.47 9.43 -6.79
C ASP A 3 -6.94 10.75 -7.36
N SER A 4 -6.37 11.62 -6.53
CA SER A 4 -5.85 12.93 -6.96
C SER A 4 -4.38 12.88 -7.36
N ILE A 5 -3.68 11.77 -7.08
CA ILE A 5 -2.24 11.60 -7.38
C ILE A 5 -2.06 10.68 -8.59
N CYS A 6 -2.93 9.68 -8.75
CA CYS A 6 -2.94 8.77 -9.90
C CYS A 6 -3.92 9.31 -10.96
N GLY A 7 -3.40 10.00 -11.97
CA GLY A 7 -4.18 10.66 -13.04
C GLY A 7 -4.92 9.71 -14.00
N SER A 8 -4.85 8.39 -13.78
CA SER A 8 -5.62 7.40 -14.52
C SER A 8 -6.24 6.37 -13.56
N THR A 9 -7.46 5.94 -13.87
CA THR A 9 -8.22 4.94 -13.09
C THR A 9 -7.49 3.60 -12.95
N GLU A 10 -6.52 3.31 -13.83
CA GLU A 10 -5.71 2.09 -13.82
C GLU A 10 -4.62 2.11 -12.74
N GLU A 11 -4.04 3.27 -12.41
CA GLU A 11 -2.91 3.33 -11.48
C GLU A 11 -3.31 3.22 -10.01
N LYS A 12 -4.57 3.54 -9.69
CA LYS A 12 -5.11 3.59 -8.32
C LYS A 12 -4.95 2.27 -7.56
N TYR A 13 -4.91 1.14 -8.28
CA TYR A 13 -4.85 -0.20 -7.69
C TYR A 13 -3.50 -0.89 -7.82
N HIS A 14 -2.50 -0.25 -8.44
CA HIS A 14 -1.25 -0.93 -8.81
C HIS A 14 -0.56 -1.64 -7.65
N MET A 15 -0.61 -1.09 -6.44
CA MET A 15 -0.02 -1.74 -5.27
C MET A 15 -0.94 -2.80 -4.63
N MET A 16 -2.26 -2.62 -4.69
CA MET A 16 -3.22 -3.61 -4.18
C MET A 16 -3.23 -4.87 -5.06
N GLU A 17 -3.13 -4.70 -6.37
CA GLU A 17 -3.02 -5.80 -7.35
C GLU A 17 -1.76 -6.67 -7.16
N LYS A 18 -0.74 -6.16 -6.45
CA LYS A 18 0.42 -6.99 -6.06
C LYS A 18 0.16 -7.84 -4.82
N ILE A 19 -0.88 -7.53 -4.04
CA ILE A 19 -1.27 -8.24 -2.82
C ILE A 19 -2.38 -9.26 -3.11
N VAL A 20 -3.34 -8.89 -3.96
CA VAL A 20 -4.57 -9.63 -4.19
C VAL A 20 -4.72 -10.11 -5.63
N CYS A 21 -5.43 -11.22 -5.79
CA CYS A 21 -5.79 -11.79 -7.10
C CYS A 21 -6.72 -10.93 -7.93
N ASP A 22 -7.74 -10.36 -7.28
CA ASP A 22 -8.81 -9.61 -7.93
C ASP A 22 -9.28 -8.51 -6.97
N VAL A 23 -9.09 -7.25 -7.39
CA VAL A 23 -9.46 -6.07 -6.60
C VAL A 23 -10.96 -5.81 -6.52
N LYS A 24 -11.76 -6.53 -7.31
CA LYS A 24 -13.24 -6.48 -7.28
C LYS A 24 -13.82 -7.58 -6.39
N ASN A 25 -13.07 -8.64 -6.12
CA ASN A 25 -13.50 -9.78 -5.31
C ASN A 25 -13.41 -9.45 -3.82
N SER A 26 -14.50 -9.69 -3.08
CA SER A 26 -14.59 -9.41 -1.65
C SER A 26 -13.67 -10.31 -0.82
N GLU A 27 -13.48 -11.57 -1.19
CA GLU A 27 -12.58 -12.50 -0.49
C GLU A 27 -11.11 -12.13 -0.70
N CYS A 28 -10.72 -11.76 -1.93
CA CYS A 28 -9.38 -11.27 -2.23
C CYS A 28 -9.11 -9.97 -1.40
N MET A 29 -10.02 -8.99 -1.42
CA MET A 29 -9.85 -7.70 -0.73
C MET A 29 -9.98 -7.75 0.80
N LEU A 30 -10.70 -8.74 1.35
CA LEU A 30 -10.82 -9.00 2.79
C LEU A 30 -9.82 -10.06 3.30
N ARG A 31 -8.84 -10.44 2.48
CA ARG A 31 -7.75 -11.39 2.84
C ARG A 31 -8.24 -12.79 3.22
N ARG A 32 -9.36 -13.23 2.64
CA ARG A 32 -9.95 -14.56 2.83
C ARG A 32 -9.66 -15.52 1.69
N CYS A 33 -9.06 -15.03 0.60
CA CYS A 33 -8.73 -15.84 -0.57
C CYS A 33 -7.38 -16.57 -0.41
N ASN A 34 -7.39 -17.90 -0.50
CA ASN A 34 -6.21 -18.77 -0.41
C ASN A 34 -5.27 -18.68 -1.64
N ASN A 35 -5.74 -18.10 -2.75
CA ASN A 35 -4.98 -17.98 -3.99
C ASN A 35 -4.23 -16.63 -4.12
N CYS A 36 -4.39 -15.72 -3.15
CA CYS A 36 -3.66 -14.45 -3.18
C CYS A 36 -2.17 -14.69 -2.96
N SER A 37 -1.33 -13.98 -3.73
CA SER A 37 0.14 -14.05 -3.58
C SER A 37 0.66 -13.44 -2.27
N GLY A 38 -0.23 -12.85 -1.47
CA GLY A 38 0.12 -12.24 -0.19
C GLY A 38 1.10 -11.08 -0.38
N ASN A 39 1.96 -10.88 0.61
CA ASN A 39 2.83 -9.70 0.65
C ASN A 39 4.14 -9.89 -0.12
N GLN A 40 4.47 -11.13 -0.50
CA GLN A 40 5.76 -11.43 -1.10
C GLN A 40 5.94 -10.76 -2.46
N ASN A 41 4.89 -10.77 -3.29
CA ASN A 41 4.92 -10.11 -4.59
C ASN A 41 5.06 -8.58 -4.45
N LEU A 42 4.33 -7.98 -3.52
CA LEU A 42 4.47 -6.55 -3.24
C LEU A 42 5.86 -6.21 -2.70
N ARG A 43 6.41 -7.01 -1.77
CA ARG A 43 7.76 -6.82 -1.23
C ARG A 43 8.81 -6.84 -2.34
N ASN A 44 8.78 -7.86 -3.20
CA ASN A 44 9.71 -7.98 -4.31
C ASN A 44 9.59 -6.79 -5.27
N HIS A 45 8.35 -6.34 -5.53
CA HIS A 45 8.11 -5.17 -6.36
C HIS A 45 8.71 -3.89 -5.74
N ILE A 46 8.48 -3.63 -4.44
CA ILE A 46 9.05 -2.46 -3.75
C ILE A 46 10.58 -2.55 -3.73
N ASN A 47 11.15 -3.72 -3.40
CA ASN A 47 12.60 -3.92 -3.34
C ASN A 47 13.29 -3.71 -4.69
N SER A 48 12.61 -3.97 -5.81
CA SER A 48 13.17 -3.68 -7.15
C SER A 48 13.45 -2.20 -7.40
N TYR A 49 12.76 -1.29 -6.69
CA TYR A 49 13.01 0.15 -6.77
C TYR A 49 14.08 0.64 -5.78
N LEU A 50 14.36 -0.13 -4.72
CA LEU A 50 15.27 0.25 -3.64
C LEU A 50 16.68 -0.37 -3.80
N THR A 51 16.88 -1.22 -4.80
CA THR A 51 18.16 -1.88 -5.08
C THR A 51 18.90 -1.15 -6.22
N PRO A 52 20.19 -0.77 -6.10
CA PRO A 52 21.16 -1.19 -5.08
C PRO A 52 21.53 -0.14 -4.01
N VAL A 53 20.72 0.88 -3.72
CA VAL A 53 21.03 1.95 -2.73
C VAL A 53 19.70 2.61 -2.30
N PRO A 54 19.38 2.85 -1.01
CA PRO A 54 20.22 3.11 0.18
C PRO A 54 20.00 2.15 1.37
N MET A 55 20.82 2.18 2.44
CA MET A 55 20.52 1.47 3.70
C MET A 55 19.39 2.12 4.50
N ILE A 56 19.20 3.44 4.32
CA ILE A 56 18.24 4.28 5.04
C ILE A 56 17.39 5.04 4.04
N VAL A 57 16.07 4.94 4.17
CA VAL A 57 15.07 5.69 3.41
C VAL A 57 14.68 6.93 4.21
N LYS A 58 14.85 8.11 3.61
CA LYS A 58 14.34 9.38 4.13
C LYS A 58 13.02 9.71 3.44
N PHE A 59 11.98 9.99 4.22
CA PHE A 59 10.65 10.27 3.69
C PHE A 59 9.86 11.17 4.63
N GLN A 60 8.78 11.75 4.11
CA GLN A 60 7.85 12.54 4.90
C GLN A 60 6.57 11.75 5.17
N GLN A 61 6.04 11.82 6.38
CA GLN A 61 4.83 11.11 6.79
C GLN A 61 3.91 12.01 7.62
N TRP A 62 2.61 11.89 7.36
CA TRP A 62 1.58 12.46 8.23
C TRP A 62 1.53 11.69 9.56
N GLU A 63 1.66 12.41 10.67
CA GLU A 63 1.55 11.82 12.01
C GLU A 63 0.10 11.83 12.52
N SER A 64 -0.72 12.79 12.09
CA SER A 64 -2.14 12.89 12.42
C SER A 64 -3.05 12.63 11.22
N THR A 65 -4.23 12.05 11.50
CA THR A 65 -5.30 11.82 10.51
C THR A 65 -5.85 13.11 9.92
N ASP A 66 -5.71 14.22 10.65
CA ASP A 66 -6.17 15.54 10.25
C ASP A 66 -5.19 16.23 9.30
N ARG A 67 -4.07 15.59 8.97
CA ARG A 67 -3.04 16.09 8.04
C ARG A 67 -2.53 17.48 8.39
N ASN A 68 -2.47 17.77 9.69
CA ASN A 68 -1.95 19.05 10.17
C ASN A 68 -0.45 18.99 10.49
N MET A 69 0.14 17.78 10.48
CA MET A 69 1.54 17.59 10.85
C MET A 69 2.23 16.56 9.95
N LEU A 70 3.06 17.07 9.03
CA LEU A 70 3.96 16.30 8.16
C LEU A 70 5.35 16.32 8.79
N ILE A 71 5.90 15.15 9.11
CA ILE A 71 7.23 15.04 9.74
C ILE A 71 8.18 14.28 8.84
N GLU A 72 9.46 14.66 8.91
CA GLU A 72 10.55 13.89 8.30
C GLU A 72 10.86 12.66 9.15
N LYS A 73 11.05 11.53 8.48
CA LYS A 73 11.42 10.26 9.07
C LYS A 73 12.58 9.63 8.31
N GLU A 74 13.39 8.89 9.04
CA GLU A 74 14.46 8.07 8.50
C GLU A 74 14.29 6.65 9.04
N LEU A 75 14.19 5.66 8.15
CA LEU A 75 14.08 4.25 8.50
C LEU A 75 15.06 3.41 7.69
N SER A 76 15.47 2.26 8.20
CA SER A 76 16.17 1.29 7.34
C SER A 76 15.27 0.84 6.19
N VAL A 77 15.84 0.40 5.08
CA VAL A 77 15.05 -0.14 3.96
C VAL A 77 14.13 -1.27 4.41
N GLU A 78 14.61 -2.19 5.24
CA GLU A 78 13.80 -3.30 5.75
C GLU A 78 12.56 -2.79 6.50
N TYR A 79 12.74 -1.90 7.49
CA TYR A 79 11.63 -1.34 8.25
C TYR A 79 10.71 -0.45 7.41
N PHE A 80 11.26 0.26 6.43
CA PHE A 80 10.46 1.06 5.50
C PHE A 80 9.55 0.17 4.66
N VAL A 81 10.09 -0.92 4.09
CA VAL A 81 9.35 -1.86 3.26
C VAL A 81 8.26 -2.56 4.07
N ASP A 82 8.57 -3.01 5.28
CA ASP A 82 7.61 -3.64 6.19
C ASP A 82 6.44 -2.69 6.49
N ASN A 83 6.76 -1.47 6.93
CA ASN A 83 5.76 -0.44 7.23
C ASN A 83 4.90 -0.12 6.00
N LEU A 84 5.50 0.01 4.83
CA LEU A 84 4.77 0.35 3.61
C LEU A 84 3.79 -0.77 3.22
N ILE A 85 4.23 -2.03 3.31
CA ILE A 85 3.38 -3.21 3.05
C ILE A 85 2.19 -3.23 4.01
N GLU A 86 2.40 -3.05 5.31
CA GLU A 86 1.33 -3.04 6.31
C GLU A 86 0.29 -1.95 6.00
N LYS A 87 0.75 -0.75 5.59
CA LYS A 87 -0.16 0.35 5.22
C LYS A 87 -0.96 0.01 3.96
N ILE A 88 -0.35 -0.63 2.96
CA ILE A 88 -1.05 -1.03 1.73
C ILE A 88 -2.05 -2.15 2.02
N GLU A 89 -1.73 -3.09 2.90
CA GLU A 89 -2.68 -4.13 3.35
C GLU A 89 -3.91 -3.53 4.04
N ALA A 90 -3.68 -2.64 5.02
CA ALA A 90 -4.76 -1.95 5.72
C ALA A 90 -5.62 -1.14 4.74
N LEU A 91 -4.96 -0.42 3.81
CA LEU A 91 -5.62 0.33 2.76
C LEU A 91 -6.45 -0.56 1.82
N THR A 92 -5.97 -1.77 1.50
CA THR A 92 -6.68 -2.72 0.62
C THR A 92 -8.05 -3.07 1.21
N THR A 93 -8.08 -3.44 2.49
CA THR A 93 -9.32 -3.77 3.19
C THR A 93 -10.21 -2.53 3.34
N HIS A 94 -9.62 -1.41 3.77
CA HIS A 94 -10.33 -0.15 3.95
C HIS A 94 -10.98 0.34 2.65
N HIS A 95 -10.27 0.28 1.52
CA HIS A 95 -10.77 0.70 0.22
C HIS A 95 -12.02 -0.10 -0.18
N PHE A 96 -12.01 -1.43 0.03
CA PHE A 96 -13.19 -2.25 -0.24
C PHE A 96 -14.37 -1.86 0.65
N ILE A 97 -14.16 -1.76 1.98
CA ILE A 97 -15.22 -1.42 2.94
C ILE A 97 -15.82 -0.04 2.65
N SER A 98 -14.98 0.98 2.46
CA SER A 98 -15.41 2.35 2.15
C SER A 98 -16.25 2.40 0.87
N LYS A 99 -15.88 1.62 -0.15
CA LYS A 99 -16.65 1.51 -1.39
C LYS A 99 -18.01 0.83 -1.19
N GLN A 100 -18.13 -0.13 -0.26
CA GLN A 100 -19.43 -0.72 0.07
C GLN A 100 -20.30 0.22 0.92
N GLN A 101 -19.70 1.01 1.81
CA GLN A 101 -20.42 1.98 2.66
C GLN A 101 -20.92 3.21 1.90
N SER A 102 -20.33 3.50 0.74
CA SER A 102 -20.72 4.63 -0.12
C SER A 102 -21.78 4.25 -1.15
N LYS A 103 -22.26 3.00 -1.12
CA LYS A 103 -23.41 2.53 -1.90
C LYS A 103 -24.68 2.65 -1.08
#